data_AF-A0A357WUJ0-F1
#
_entry.id   AF-A0A357WUJ0-F1
#
_cell.length_a   1.000
_cell.length_b   1.000
_cell.length_c   1.000
_cell.angle_alpha   90.00
_cell.angle_beta   90.00
_cell.angle_gamma   90.00
#
_symmetry.space_group_name_H-M   'P 1'
#
loop_
_entity.id
_entity.type
_entity.pdbx_description
1 polymer ?
#
loop_
_entity_poly.entity_id
_entity_poly.type
_entity_poly.pdbx_seq_one_letter_code
_entity_poly.pdbx_strand_id
1 'polypeptide(L)'
;MKSRIITGIIGIVLLIIILILPPIALFIALSAACALAMFELLSTTHATLDRGMLIVSISYSALMPFFIYFESLLPASIITLLYLIIMICLQIYRHNLYSIEQTSFVLLMSLIFPISFSSVAYLRVFNNRDGLFYVL
;
A
#
# COMPACT_ATOMS: atom_id res chain seq x y z
N MET A 1 -2.29 1.73 -29.34
CA MET A 1 -2.30 0.28 -28.99
C MET A 1 -0.88 -0.28 -28.82
N LYS A 2 0.05 -0.07 -29.76
CA LYS A 2 1.47 -0.51 -29.64
C LYS A 2 2.12 -0.08 -28.30
N SER A 3 1.92 1.16 -27.88
CA SER A 3 2.43 1.67 -26.60
C SER A 3 1.91 0.92 -25.37
N ARG A 4 0.65 0.45 -25.36
CA ARG A 4 0.06 -0.26 -24.21
C ARG A 4 0.61 -1.69 -24.06
N ILE A 5 0.88 -2.34 -25.20
CA ILE A 5 1.48 -3.69 -25.23
C ILE A 5 2.93 -3.61 -24.75
N ILE A 6 3.68 -2.62 -25.21
CA ILE A 6 5.08 -2.41 -24.82
C ILE A 6 5.19 -2.15 -23.30
N THR A 7 4.35 -1.29 -22.73
CA THR A 7 4.35 -1.04 -21.27
C THR A 7 3.96 -2.28 -20.47
N GLY A 8 3.04 -3.10 -20.98
CA GLY A 8 2.66 -4.36 -20.33
C GLY A 8 3.81 -5.37 -20.30
N ILE A 9 4.51 -5.55 -21.42
CA ILE A 9 5.66 -6.45 -21.51
C ILE A 9 6.78 -5.97 -20.57
N ILE A 10 7.10 -4.67 -20.58
CA ILE A 10 8.11 -4.09 -19.70
C ILE A 10 7.75 -4.31 -18.23
N GLY A 11 6.48 -4.11 -17.85
CA GLY A 11 6.00 -4.33 -16.49
C GLY A 11 6.14 -5.78 -16.04
N ILE A 12 5.79 -6.74 -16.89
CA ILE A 12 5.92 -8.18 -16.59
C ILE A 12 7.39 -8.58 -16.42
N VAL A 13 8.26 -8.14 -17.34
CA VAL A 13 9.70 -8.43 -17.27
C VAL A 13 10.31 -7.83 -16.00
N LEU A 14 9.94 -6.58 -15.67
CA LEU A 14 10.39 -5.90 -14.47
C LEU A 14 9.93 -6.63 -13.19
N LEU A 15 8.67 -7.11 -13.15
CA LEU A 15 8.17 -7.90 -12.04
C LEU A 15 8.97 -9.20 -11.84
N ILE A 16 9.26 -9.93 -12.92
CA ILE A 16 10.06 -11.16 -12.89
C ILE A 16 11.47 -10.88 -12.36
N ILE A 17 12.11 -9.80 -12.81
CA ILE A 17 13.46 -9.42 -12.34
C ILE A 17 13.46 -9.14 -10.84
N ILE A 18 12.46 -8.39 -10.35
CA ILE A 18 12.37 -8.06 -8.92
C ILE A 18 12.08 -9.31 -8.08
N LEU A 19 11.33 -10.28 -8.62
CA LEU A 19 11.08 -11.57 -7.97
C LEU A 19 12.32 -12.46 -7.86
N ILE A 20 13.34 -12.25 -8.71
CA ILE A 20 14.63 -12.98 -8.64
C ILE A 20 15.63 -12.26 -7.70
N LEU A 21 15.57 -10.93 -7.63
CA LEU A 21 16.42 -10.10 -6.76
C LEU A 21 16.12 -10.32 -5.26
N PRO A 22 17.01 -9.91 -4.33
CA PRO A 22 16.82 -10.18 -2.90
C PRO A 22 15.48 -9.62 -2.38
N PRO A 23 14.93 -10.17 -1.28
CA PRO A 23 13.60 -9.82 -0.77
C PRO A 23 13.40 -8.32 -0.54
N ILE A 24 14.48 -7.59 -0.22
CA ILE A 24 14.50 -6.12 -0.11
C ILE A 24 13.95 -5.41 -1.36
N ALA A 25 14.25 -5.91 -2.55
CA ALA A 25 13.85 -5.27 -3.81
C ALA A 25 12.33 -5.35 -4.01
N LEU A 26 11.69 -6.45 -3.61
CA LEU A 26 10.24 -6.55 -3.65
C LEU A 26 9.57 -5.61 -2.66
N PHE A 27 10.11 -5.45 -1.45
CA PHE A 27 9.51 -4.52 -0.48
C PHE A 27 9.51 -3.08 -1.01
N ILE A 28 10.62 -2.66 -1.64
CA ILE A 28 10.71 -1.33 -2.27
C ILE A 28 9.70 -1.22 -3.43
N ALA A 29 9.60 -2.24 -4.27
CA ALA A 29 8.65 -2.26 -5.38
C ALA A 29 7.19 -2.25 -4.92
N LEU A 30 6.83 -3.06 -3.91
CA LEU A 30 5.51 -3.07 -3.30
C LEU A 30 5.20 -1.75 -2.61
N SER A 31 6.16 -1.15 -1.91
CA SER A 31 5.99 0.15 -1.27
C SER A 31 5.68 1.24 -2.30
N ALA A 32 6.46 1.28 -3.39
CA ALA A 32 6.21 2.19 -4.50
C ALA A 32 4.86 1.94 -5.16
N ALA A 33 4.49 0.67 -5.39
CA ALA A 33 3.20 0.30 -5.96
C ALA A 33 2.01 0.68 -5.06
N CYS A 34 2.10 0.44 -3.75
CA CYS A 34 1.11 0.85 -2.78
C CYS A 34 0.95 2.37 -2.72
N ALA A 35 2.07 3.11 -2.70
CA ALA A 35 2.05 4.57 -2.71
C ALA A 35 1.41 5.13 -3.98
N LEU A 36 1.78 4.59 -5.16
CA LEU A 36 1.21 5.00 -6.45
C LEU A 36 -0.27 4.65 -6.56
N ALA A 37 -0.66 3.43 -6.17
CA ALA A 37 -2.06 3.00 -6.20
C ALA A 37 -2.93 3.87 -5.29
N MET A 38 -2.46 4.20 -4.09
CA MET A 38 -3.16 5.11 -3.20
C MET A 38 -3.20 6.54 -3.74
N PHE A 39 -2.11 7.04 -4.32
CA PHE A 39 -2.11 8.35 -4.97
C PHE A 39 -3.14 8.42 -6.11
N GLU A 40 -3.17 7.41 -6.99
CA GLU A 40 -4.13 7.34 -8.09
C GLU A 40 -5.57 7.20 -7.59
N LEU A 41 -5.83 6.33 -6.62
CA LEU A 41 -7.15 6.17 -5.99
C LEU A 41 -7.64 7.49 -5.40
N LEU A 42 -6.81 8.18 -4.61
CA LEU A 42 -7.20 9.44 -3.96
C LEU A 42 -7.38 10.57 -4.98
N SER A 43 -6.53 10.63 -6.02
CA SER A 43 -6.65 11.63 -7.08
C SER A 43 -7.92 11.45 -7.93
N THR A 44 -8.31 10.21 -8.21
CA THR A 44 -9.49 9.86 -9.03
C THR A 44 -10.79 10.06 -8.26
N THR A 45 -10.76 9.93 -6.94
CA THR A 45 -11.95 10.09 -6.10
C THR A 45 -12.49 11.53 -6.13
N HIS A 46 -11.81 12.50 -6.78
CA HIS A 46 -12.13 13.94 -6.80
C HIS A 46 -12.41 14.53 -5.41
N ALA A 47 -12.09 13.78 -4.36
CA ALA A 47 -12.14 14.22 -3.00
C ALA A 47 -10.98 15.20 -2.89
N THR A 48 -11.33 16.48 -2.83
CA THR A 48 -10.48 17.59 -2.39
C THR A 48 -10.10 17.41 -0.92
N LEU A 49 -9.75 16.18 -0.51
CA LEU A 49 -9.23 15.84 0.79
C LEU A 49 -7.99 16.69 1.01
N ASP A 50 -7.93 17.30 2.19
CA ASP A 50 -6.76 18.05 2.60
C ASP A 50 -5.51 17.23 2.39
N ARG A 51 -4.47 17.94 1.96
CA ARG A 51 -3.12 17.41 1.77
C ARG A 51 -2.68 16.57 2.96
N GLY A 52 -3.13 16.90 4.18
CA GLY A 52 -2.89 16.10 5.39
C GLY A 52 -3.41 14.66 5.32
N MET A 53 -4.67 14.43 4.93
CA MET A 53 -5.21 13.07 4.81
C MET A 53 -4.47 12.29 3.72
N LEU A 54 -4.21 12.95 2.59
CA LEU A 54 -3.53 12.35 1.46
C LEU A 54 -2.12 11.87 1.84
N ILE A 55 -1.33 12.74 2.50
CA ILE A 55 0.03 12.42 2.95
C ILE A 55 0.01 11.29 3.99
N VAL A 56 -0.93 11.32 4.93
CA VAL A 56 -1.03 10.30 5.99
C VAL A 56 -1.41 8.94 5.41
N SER A 57 -2.36 8.87 4.48
CA SER A 57 -2.76 7.63 3.82
C SER A 57 -1.65 7.04 2.95
N ILE A 58 -0.97 7.88 2.15
CA ILE A 58 0.14 7.42 1.30
C ILE A 58 1.30 6.92 2.15
N SER A 59 1.71 7.68 3.17
CA SER A 59 2.84 7.29 4.03
C SER A 59 2.57 5.98 4.76
N TYR A 60 1.36 5.79 5.29
CA TYR A 60 0.95 4.52 5.88
C TYR A 60 1.00 3.36 4.87
N SER A 61 0.43 3.54 3.68
CA SER A 61 0.42 2.50 2.64
C SER A 61 1.81 2.10 2.16
N ALA A 62 2.74 3.06 2.10
CA ALA A 62 4.12 2.84 1.69
C ALA A 62 4.94 2.12 2.77
N LEU A 63 4.63 2.35 4.05
CA LEU A 63 5.30 1.70 5.18
C LEU A 63 4.83 0.27 5.41
N MET A 64 3.62 -0.07 4.98
CA MET A 64 3.00 -1.38 5.26
C MET A 64 3.84 -2.60 4.84
N PRO A 65 4.44 -2.63 3.62
CA PRO A 65 5.24 -3.76 3.17
C PRO A 65 6.51 -3.99 4.02
N PHE A 66 7.02 -2.96 4.68
CA PHE A 66 8.22 -3.05 5.51
C PHE A 66 7.97 -3.68 6.88
N PHE A 67 6.71 -3.77 7.34
CA PHE A 67 6.42 -4.37 8.65
C PHE A 67 6.77 -5.85 8.74
N ILE A 68 6.92 -6.54 7.61
CA ILE A 68 7.38 -7.93 7.54
C ILE A 68 8.80 -8.10 8.09
N TYR A 69 9.62 -7.03 8.11
CA TYR A 69 10.96 -7.09 8.69
C TYR A 69 10.93 -7.25 10.21
N PHE A 70 9.82 -6.88 10.85
CA PHE A 70 9.61 -7.15 12.26
C PHE A 70 9.00 -8.54 12.41
N GLU A 71 9.72 -9.48 13.02
CA GLU A 71 9.24 -10.84 13.28
C GLU A 71 7.98 -10.90 14.17
N SER A 72 7.58 -9.77 14.74
CA SER A 72 6.40 -9.65 15.60
C SER A 72 5.30 -8.82 14.94
N LEU A 73 4.05 -9.23 15.14
CA LEU A 73 2.86 -8.51 14.66
C LEU A 73 2.58 -7.22 15.46
N LEU A 74 3.21 -7.08 16.63
CA LEU A 74 3.02 -5.97 17.56
C LEU A 74 3.29 -4.59 16.93
N PRO A 75 4.47 -4.30 16.33
CA PRO A 75 4.75 -3.00 15.72
C PRO A 75 3.77 -2.64 14.60
N ALA A 76 3.39 -3.62 13.77
CA ALA A 76 2.40 -3.41 12.72
C ALA A 76 1.05 -2.99 13.32
N SER A 77 0.56 -3.72 14.32
CA SER A 77 -0.71 -3.41 15.00
C SER A 77 -0.72 -2.06 15.73
N ILE A 78 0.40 -1.66 16.33
CA ILE A 78 0.53 -0.36 17.00
C ILE A 78 0.45 0.77 15.97
N ILE A 79 1.11 0.62 14.82
CA ILE A 79 1.14 1.66 13.79
C ILE A 79 -0.19 1.73 13.03
N THR A 80 -0.86 0.61 12.79
CA THR A 80 -2.22 0.61 12.22
C THR A 80 -3.20 1.29 13.17
N LEU A 81 -3.09 1.06 14.48
CA LEU A 81 -3.93 1.70 15.50
C LEU A 81 -3.64 3.21 15.57
N LEU A 82 -2.37 3.61 15.57
CA LEU A 82 -1.99 5.02 15.53
C LEU A 82 -2.53 5.71 14.28
N TYR A 83 -2.43 5.07 13.11
CA TYR A 83 -2.99 5.55 11.86
C TYR A 83 -4.51 5.75 11.94
N LEU A 84 -5.23 4.76 12.49
CA LEU A 84 -6.67 4.85 12.71
C LEU A 84 -7.05 6.04 13.61
N ILE A 85 -6.35 6.23 14.73
CA ILE A 85 -6.58 7.36 15.62
C ILE A 85 -6.38 8.68 14.89
N ILE A 86 -5.27 8.84 14.15
CA ILE A 86 -4.96 10.06 13.40
C ILE A 86 -6.05 10.35 12.37
N MET A 87 -6.47 9.34 11.60
CA MET A 87 -7.52 9.50 10.60
C MET A 87 -8.87 9.87 11.22
N ILE A 88 -9.25 9.24 12.33
CA ILE A 88 -10.49 9.54 13.06
C ILE A 88 -10.43 10.97 13.62
N CYS A 89 -9.33 11.38 14.26
CA CYS A 89 -9.15 12.74 14.75
C CYS A 89 -9.26 13.77 13.61
N LEU A 90 -8.65 13.48 12.46
CA LEU A 90 -8.67 14.36 11.30
C LEU A 90 -10.07 14.44 10.66
N GLN A 91 -10.84 13.34 10.72
CA GLN A 91 -12.24 13.30 10.30
C GLN A 91 -13.15 14.09 11.25
N ILE A 92 -12.96 13.99 12.58
CA ILE A 92 -13.72 14.76 13.57
C ILE A 92 -13.43 16.26 13.43
N TYR A 93 -12.15 16.63 13.31
CA TYR A 93 -11.74 18.03 13.17
C TYR A 93 -12.36 18.68 11.92
N ARG A 94 -12.55 17.91 10.84
CA ARG A 94 -13.04 18.40 9.55
C ARG A 94 -14.42 17.89 9.18
N HIS A 95 -15.23 17.49 10.17
CA HIS A 95 -16.54 16.88 9.93
C HIS A 95 -17.49 17.76 9.09
N ASN A 96 -17.32 19.09 9.14
CA ASN A 96 -18.16 20.04 8.43
C ASN A 96 -17.77 20.26 6.95
N LEU A 97 -16.58 19.80 6.54
CA LEU A 97 -16.03 20.11 5.21
C LEU A 97 -16.19 18.95 4.22
N TYR A 98 -16.32 17.71 4.69
CA TYR A 98 -16.29 16.51 3.84
C TYR A 98 -17.38 15.52 4.19
N SER A 99 -17.96 14.87 3.17
CA SER A 99 -18.89 13.78 3.37
C SER A 99 -18.20 12.59 4.05
N ILE A 100 -18.88 12.01 5.04
CA ILE A 100 -18.43 10.83 5.77
C ILE A 100 -18.14 9.66 4.82
N GLU A 101 -18.87 9.56 3.71
CA GLU A 101 -18.69 8.50 2.72
C GLU A 101 -17.31 8.56 2.06
N GLN A 102 -16.83 9.76 1.72
CA GLN A 102 -15.55 9.95 1.05
C GLN A 102 -14.37 9.70 1.98
N THR A 103 -14.44 10.16 3.23
CA THR A 103 -13.38 9.95 4.23
C THR A 103 -13.30 8.47 4.64
N SER A 104 -14.46 7.82 4.79
CA SER A 104 -14.53 6.40 5.15
C SER A 104 -14.04 5.50 4.01
N PHE A 105 -14.32 5.86 2.75
CA PHE A 105 -13.78 5.15 1.59
C PHE A 105 -12.26 5.20 1.54
N VAL A 106 -11.66 6.38 1.76
CA VAL A 106 -10.21 6.53 1.79
C VAL A 106 -9.57 5.77 2.94
N LEU A 107 -10.16 5.83 4.13
CA LEU A 107 -9.71 5.03 5.27
C LEU A 107 -9.77 3.53 4.95
N LEU A 108 -10.87 3.04 4.40
CA LEU A 108 -11.03 1.63 4.06
C LEU A 108 -10.02 1.17 3.01
N MET A 109 -9.89 1.92 1.90
CA MET A 109 -8.96 1.58 0.83
C MET A 109 -7.50 1.62 1.30
N SER A 110 -7.15 2.59 2.14
CA SER A 110 -5.80 2.70 2.71
C SER A 110 -5.39 1.55 3.64
N LEU A 111 -6.36 0.84 4.21
CA LEU A 111 -6.11 -0.34 5.04
C LEU A 111 -6.11 -1.60 4.21
N ILE A 112 -7.20 -1.83 3.47
CA ILE A 112 -7.40 -3.08 2.74
C ILE A 112 -6.34 -3.24 1.66
N PHE A 113 -6.08 -2.20 0.85
CA PHE A 113 -5.19 -2.33 -0.30
C PHE A 113 -3.75 -2.69 0.11
N PRO A 114 -3.09 -1.95 1.02
CA PRO A 114 -1.71 -2.26 1.39
C PRO A 114 -1.58 -3.57 2.17
N ILE A 115 -2.58 -3.93 2.99
CA ILE A 115 -2.60 -5.22 3.70
C ILE A 115 -2.69 -6.37 2.69
N SER A 116 -3.65 -6.31 1.76
CA SER A 116 -3.82 -7.32 0.72
C SER A 116 -2.59 -7.44 -0.16
N PHE A 117 -1.98 -6.32 -0.57
CA PHE A 117 -0.79 -6.34 -1.42
C PHE A 117 0.44 -6.88 -0.68
N SER A 118 0.61 -6.53 0.60
CA SER A 118 1.73 -7.01 1.43
C SER A 118 1.71 -8.53 1.66
N SER A 119 0.57 -9.21 1.48
CA SER A 119 0.48 -10.67 1.57
C SER A 119 1.40 -11.38 0.55
N VAL A 120 1.63 -10.79 -0.63
CA VAL A 120 2.55 -11.31 -1.64
C VAL A 120 3.98 -11.36 -1.11
N ALA A 121 4.39 -10.30 -0.40
CA ALA A 121 5.71 -10.25 0.21
C ALA A 121 5.82 -11.21 1.41
N TYR A 122 4.74 -11.41 2.15
CA TYR A 122 4.68 -12.39 3.25
C TYR A 122 4.87 -13.83 2.74
N LEU A 123 4.17 -14.21 1.67
CA LEU A 123 4.28 -15.53 1.05
C LEU A 123 5.70 -15.83 0.55
N ARG A 124 6.39 -14.82 0.01
CA ARG A 124 7.78 -14.98 -0.44
C ARG A 124 8.76 -15.22 0.72
N VAL A 125 8.57 -14.52 1.84
CA VAL A 125 9.47 -14.63 3.01
C VAL A 125 9.17 -15.87 3.85
N PHE A 126 7.94 -16.38 3.80
CA PHE A 126 7.52 -17.56 4.59
C PHE A 126 8.39 -18.80 4.34
N ASN A 127 8.89 -19.01 3.12
CA ASN A 127 9.83 -20.08 2.82
C ASN A 127 10.97 -19.57 1.94
N ASN A 128 12.18 -19.46 2.49
CA ASN A 128 13.35 -18.93 1.78
C ASN A 128 13.78 -19.77 0.55
N ARG A 129 13.35 -21.04 0.47
CA ARG A 129 13.66 -21.92 -0.68
C ARG A 129 12.55 -21.95 -1.73
N ASP A 130 11.29 -22.08 -1.31
CA ASP A 130 10.15 -22.27 -2.24
C ASP A 130 9.20 -21.07 -2.31
N GLY A 131 9.49 -19.97 -1.59
CA GLY A 131 8.66 -18.76 -1.54
C GLY A 131 8.43 -18.11 -2.90
N LEU A 132 9.32 -18.34 -3.86
CA LEU A 132 9.17 -17.92 -5.25
C LEU A 132 8.03 -18.67 -5.98
N PHE A 133 7.79 -19.94 -5.65
CA PHE A 133 6.72 -20.75 -6.27
C PHE A 133 5.32 -20.41 -5.74
N TYR A 134 5.20 -19.78 -4.57
CA TYR A 134 3.90 -19.33 -4.05
C TYR A 134 3.43 -18.01 -4.66
N VAL A 135 4.32 -17.29 -5.35
CA VAL A 135 4.05 -15.96 -5.90
C VAL A 135 3.93 -15.95 -7.43
N LEU A 136 4.50 -16.95 -8.11
CA LEU A 136 4.38 -17.20 -9.55
C LEU A 136 3.12 -18.02 -9.88
#